data_AF-A0A7Y7AE26-F1
#
_entry.id   AF-A0A7Y7AE26-F1
#
_cell.length_a   1.000
_cell.length_b   1.000
_cell.length_c   1.000
_cell.angle_alpha   90.00
_cell.angle_beta   90.00
_cell.angle_gamma   90.00
#
_symmetry.space_group_name_H-M   'P 1'
#
loop_
_entity.id
_entity.type
_entity.pdbx_description
1 polymer ?
#
loop_
_entity_poly.entity_id
_entity_poly.type
_entity_poly.pdbx_seq_one_letter_code
_entity_poly.pdbx_strand_id
1 'polypeptide(L)'
;MIKYSLIFLLGMITFFSHADQQSVLYEEDAQRTVEYLQTQQEIVLYCGCCSNDTYDKITLNEVSYECEASNWCRVRIQGVDQVSGDSVNRTIDLAYAWVNVEGVAQNLAWEVGLNSNPCSPSFDWETYKPIRKSYFISKDKKEIEEFEHTFAEFKEKLESQRNFEVETFDSGKTFVVNEVSVKKDLGRRAIVISHKGDSIEQQYIFPLHKIESIELDESGILVSTKEDGVVTVEEFDQSKLKYRMFWFEYTIPVLDVTEKEVEWLRSLSQNHHAMTK
;
A
#
# COMPACT_ATOMS: atom_id res chain seq x y z
N MET A 1 35.71 38.49 -2.88
CA MET A 1 34.58 38.16 -1.97
C MET A 1 33.48 37.29 -2.60
N ILE A 2 33.28 37.30 -3.93
CA ILE A 2 32.23 36.51 -4.60
C ILE A 2 32.43 34.98 -4.52
N LYS A 3 33.68 34.48 -4.42
CA LYS A 3 33.98 33.03 -4.42
C LYS A 3 33.46 32.28 -3.18
N TYR A 4 33.41 32.92 -2.02
CA TYR A 4 32.92 32.26 -0.79
C TYR A 4 31.39 32.25 -0.69
N SER A 5 30.72 33.20 -1.35
CA SER A 5 29.25 33.25 -1.37
C SER A 5 28.63 32.14 -2.22
N LEU A 6 29.32 31.70 -3.29
CA LEU A 6 28.86 30.59 -4.13
C LEU A 6 28.96 29.24 -3.40
N ILE A 7 30.02 29.04 -2.62
CA ILE A 7 30.23 27.82 -1.82
C ILE A 7 29.18 27.71 -0.71
N PHE A 8 28.83 28.83 -0.07
CA PHE A 8 27.80 28.86 0.96
C PHE A 8 26.39 28.58 0.40
N LEU A 9 26.10 29.07 -0.80
CA LEU A 9 24.83 28.79 -1.49
C LEU A 9 24.72 27.32 -1.91
N LEU A 10 25.83 26.71 -2.40
CA LEU A 10 25.85 25.31 -2.82
C LEU A 10 25.67 24.34 -1.63
N GLY A 11 26.16 24.72 -0.44
CA GLY A 11 26.02 23.91 0.79
C GLY A 11 24.59 23.87 1.36
N MET A 12 23.71 24.83 1.04
CA MET A 12 22.32 24.81 1.53
C MET A 12 21.42 23.83 0.76
N ILE A 13 21.76 23.50 -0.49
CA ILE A 13 20.92 22.65 -1.35
C ILE A 13 21.00 21.17 -0.93
N THR A 14 22.07 20.75 -0.25
CA THR A 14 22.25 19.36 0.18
C THR A 14 21.43 18.97 1.41
N PHE A 15 20.81 19.92 2.11
CA PHE A 15 19.98 19.62 3.29
C PHE A 15 18.53 19.24 2.96
N PHE A 16 18.11 19.37 1.69
CA PHE A 16 16.75 19.05 1.26
C PHE A 16 16.62 17.69 0.56
N SER A 17 17.71 16.94 0.41
CA SER A 17 17.63 15.55 -0.04
C SER A 17 17.26 14.67 1.16
N HIS A 18 15.96 14.54 1.43
CA HIS A 18 15.47 13.43 2.24
C HIS A 18 15.80 12.15 1.47
N ALA A 19 16.70 11.32 2.00
CA ALA A 19 16.87 9.99 1.47
C ALA A 19 15.64 9.18 1.88
N ASP A 20 14.87 8.69 0.90
CA ASP A 20 13.75 7.76 1.07
C ASP A 20 14.29 6.40 1.56
N GLN A 21 14.78 6.35 2.81
CA GLN A 21 15.32 5.16 3.47
C GLN A 21 14.33 4.71 4.54
N GLN A 22 13.78 3.51 4.38
CA GLN A 22 12.90 2.86 5.35
C GLN A 22 13.67 1.73 6.04
N SER A 23 14.89 2.04 6.50
CA SER A 23 15.79 1.11 7.21
C SER A 23 15.62 1.15 8.73
N VAL A 24 14.93 2.17 9.25
CA VAL A 24 14.66 2.38 10.67
C VAL A 24 13.17 2.65 10.81
N LEU A 25 12.50 1.85 11.63
CA LEU A 25 11.06 1.81 11.78
C LEU A 25 10.66 2.00 13.24
N TYR A 26 9.41 2.40 13.47
CA TYR A 26 8.79 2.18 14.78
C TYR A 26 8.58 0.67 15.01
N GLU A 27 8.49 0.27 16.28
CA GLU A 27 8.34 -1.14 16.65
C GLU A 27 7.12 -1.80 16.00
N GLU A 28 5.99 -1.09 15.95
CA GLU A 28 4.75 -1.58 15.33
C GLU A 28 4.89 -1.84 13.82
N ASP A 29 5.59 -0.96 13.10
CA ASP A 29 5.84 -1.11 11.67
C ASP A 29 6.85 -2.24 11.41
N ALA A 30 7.86 -2.40 12.29
CA ALA A 30 8.80 -3.50 12.21
C ALA A 30 8.10 -4.84 12.46
N GLN A 31 7.23 -4.93 13.47
CA GLN A 31 6.45 -6.13 13.76
C GLN A 31 5.56 -6.50 12.57
N ARG A 32 4.78 -5.54 12.04
CA ARG A 32 3.92 -5.74 10.86
C ARG A 32 4.72 -6.23 9.66
N THR A 33 5.91 -5.67 9.45
CA THR A 33 6.80 -6.09 8.37
C THR A 33 7.30 -7.51 8.55
N VAL A 34 7.68 -7.91 9.77
CA VAL A 34 8.11 -9.28 10.06
C VAL A 34 6.96 -10.26 9.84
N GLU A 35 5.77 -9.97 10.35
CA GLU A 35 4.57 -10.81 10.16
C GLU A 35 4.27 -11.00 8.67
N TYR A 36 4.29 -9.91 7.88
CA TYR A 36 4.10 -9.99 6.43
C TYR A 36 5.19 -10.83 5.75
N LEU A 37 6.46 -10.57 6.04
CA LEU A 37 7.57 -11.31 5.43
C LEU A 37 7.62 -12.79 5.81
N GLN A 38 7.09 -13.18 6.97
CA GLN A 38 6.96 -14.60 7.35
C GLN A 38 6.00 -15.38 6.45
N THR A 39 5.10 -14.69 5.72
CA THR A 39 4.24 -15.30 4.69
C THR A 39 4.94 -15.47 3.35
N GLN A 40 6.11 -14.82 3.17
CA GLN A 40 6.85 -14.78 1.92
C GLN A 40 7.95 -15.84 1.93
N GLN A 41 8.10 -16.59 0.84
CA GLN A 41 9.18 -17.57 0.70
C GLN A 41 10.50 -16.91 0.27
N GLU A 42 10.40 -15.80 -0.45
CA GLU A 42 11.54 -15.13 -1.07
C GLU A 42 11.28 -13.62 -1.21
N ILE A 43 12.37 -12.86 -1.21
CA ILE A 43 12.37 -11.43 -1.50
C ILE A 43 13.43 -11.10 -2.53
N VAL A 44 13.32 -9.93 -3.14
CA VAL A 44 14.37 -9.34 -3.99
C VAL A 44 14.86 -8.06 -3.33
N LEU A 45 16.18 -7.94 -3.18
CA LEU A 45 16.82 -6.71 -2.72
C LEU A 45 17.39 -5.98 -3.93
N TYR A 46 16.85 -4.79 -4.22
CA TYR A 46 17.19 -3.99 -5.38
C TYR A 46 16.93 -2.50 -5.14
N CYS A 47 17.93 -1.68 -5.43
CA CYS A 47 17.88 -0.22 -5.32
C CYS A 47 17.85 0.42 -6.71
N GLY A 48 16.69 0.92 -7.13
CA GLY A 48 16.49 1.56 -8.45
C GLY A 48 17.26 2.85 -8.70
N CYS A 49 17.72 3.52 -7.65
CA CYS A 49 18.52 4.75 -7.74
C CYS A 49 20.02 4.50 -7.63
N CYS A 50 20.43 3.31 -7.21
CA CYS A 50 21.83 3.00 -6.98
C CYS A 50 22.49 2.72 -8.32
N SER A 51 23.77 3.06 -8.45
CA SER A 51 24.55 2.80 -9.67
C SER A 51 24.77 1.31 -9.97
N ASN A 52 24.27 0.43 -9.11
CA ASN A 52 24.43 -1.00 -9.19
C ASN A 52 23.08 -1.65 -9.50
N ASP A 53 22.94 -2.13 -10.74
CA ASP A 53 21.73 -2.80 -11.23
C ASP A 53 21.71 -4.30 -10.85
N THR A 54 21.99 -4.62 -9.59
CA THR A 54 21.98 -6.00 -9.11
C THR A 54 20.71 -6.30 -8.34
N TYR A 55 20.10 -7.43 -8.66
CA TYR A 55 18.94 -7.99 -7.97
C TYR A 55 19.41 -9.17 -7.13
N ASP A 56 19.40 -9.03 -5.80
CA ASP A 56 19.73 -10.13 -4.90
C ASP A 56 18.42 -10.83 -4.52
N LYS A 57 18.13 -11.99 -5.13
CA LYS A 57 16.95 -12.80 -4.79
C LYS A 57 17.29 -13.72 -3.63
N ILE A 58 16.65 -13.50 -2.48
CA ILE A 58 16.94 -14.19 -1.23
C ILE A 58 15.79 -15.11 -0.88
N THR A 59 16.05 -16.41 -0.75
CA THR A 59 15.12 -17.34 -0.11
C THR A 59 15.16 -17.12 1.39
N LEU A 60 14.01 -16.84 2.00
CA LEU A 60 13.89 -16.55 3.43
C LEU A 60 13.83 -17.83 4.26
N ASN A 61 14.65 -17.88 5.32
CA ASN A 61 14.61 -18.93 6.33
C ASN A 61 14.05 -18.42 7.66
N GLU A 62 14.44 -17.20 8.04
CA GLU A 62 14.01 -16.55 9.28
C GLU A 62 13.88 -15.04 9.06
N VAL A 63 12.87 -14.44 9.68
CA VAL A 63 12.65 -13.00 9.66
C VAL A 63 12.39 -12.55 11.09
N SER A 64 13.07 -11.49 11.51
CA SER A 64 12.96 -10.91 12.85
C SER A 64 13.17 -9.40 12.79
N TYR A 65 13.02 -8.72 13.93
CA TYR A 65 13.40 -7.32 14.07
C TYR A 65 14.23 -7.11 15.34
N GLU A 66 15.08 -6.10 15.31
CA GLU A 66 15.91 -5.69 16.45
C GLU A 66 15.64 -4.21 16.77
N CYS A 67 15.39 -3.88 18.04
CA CYS A 67 15.12 -2.51 18.48
C CYS A 67 16.27 -1.97 19.34
N GLU A 68 16.62 -0.72 19.14
CA GLU A 68 17.48 0.04 20.03
C GLU A 68 16.66 0.62 21.20
N ALA A 69 17.33 1.09 22.27
CA ALA A 69 16.69 1.64 23.47
C ALA A 69 15.76 2.85 23.22
N SER A 70 15.79 3.39 22.01
CA SER A 70 15.01 4.53 21.51
C SER A 70 13.72 4.12 20.78
N ASN A 71 13.31 2.85 20.84
CA ASN A 71 12.16 2.25 20.12
C ASN A 71 12.29 2.31 18.59
N TRP A 72 13.48 2.57 18.09
CA TRP A 72 13.81 2.48 16.67
C TRP A 72 14.25 1.05 16.36
N CYS A 73 13.56 0.43 15.43
CA CYS A 73 13.73 -0.97 15.09
C CYS A 73 14.19 -1.14 13.65
N ARG A 74 14.85 -2.26 13.36
CA ARG A 74 15.29 -2.67 12.02
C ARG A 74 14.83 -4.08 11.75
N VAL A 75 14.33 -4.33 10.54
CA VAL A 75 13.95 -5.67 10.09
C VAL A 75 15.20 -6.41 9.62
N ARG A 76 15.36 -7.64 10.11
CA ARG A 76 16.47 -8.54 9.80
C ARG A 76 15.94 -9.78 9.10
N ILE A 77 16.64 -10.18 8.05
CA ILE A 77 16.38 -11.43 7.33
C ILE A 77 17.56 -12.38 7.49
N GLN A 78 17.26 -13.66 7.52
CA GLN A 78 18.22 -14.74 7.35
C GLN A 78 17.75 -15.64 6.22
N GLY A 79 18.67 -16.05 5.35
CA GLY A 79 18.30 -16.75 4.13
C GLY A 79 19.49 -17.17 3.29
N VAL A 80 19.24 -17.46 2.02
CA VAL A 80 20.25 -17.85 1.04
C VAL A 80 20.07 -17.02 -0.22
N ASP A 81 21.16 -16.43 -0.70
CA ASP A 81 21.17 -15.77 -2.01
C ASP A 81 21.06 -16.82 -3.12
N GLN A 82 20.06 -16.69 -3.99
CA GLN A 82 19.79 -17.68 -5.04
C GLN A 82 20.83 -17.70 -6.16
N VAL A 83 21.63 -16.64 -6.32
CA VAL A 83 22.67 -16.53 -7.35
C VAL A 83 23.98 -17.09 -6.84
N SER A 84 24.45 -16.65 -5.67
CA SER A 84 25.74 -17.09 -5.12
C SER A 84 25.64 -18.37 -4.29
N GLY A 85 24.48 -18.67 -3.71
CA GLY A 85 24.29 -19.76 -2.76
C GLY A 85 24.79 -19.43 -1.35
N ASP A 86 25.25 -18.19 -1.10
CA ASP A 86 25.78 -17.80 0.20
C ASP A 86 24.66 -17.57 1.22
N SER A 87 24.95 -17.87 2.48
CA SER A 87 24.07 -17.51 3.58
C SER A 87 24.03 -16.00 3.76
N VAL A 88 22.83 -15.44 3.86
CA VAL A 88 22.59 -14.02 4.14
C VAL A 88 22.04 -13.89 5.56
N ASN A 89 22.61 -12.96 6.34
CA ASN A 89 22.05 -12.51 7.62
C ASN A 89 22.30 -11.01 7.74
N ARG A 90 21.29 -10.19 7.41
CA ARG A 90 21.42 -8.73 7.38
C ARG A 90 20.11 -8.03 7.69
N THR A 91 20.20 -6.79 8.18
CA THR A 91 19.07 -5.86 8.18
C THR A 91 18.80 -5.36 6.76
N ILE A 92 17.54 -5.08 6.46
CA ILE A 92 17.12 -4.59 5.13
C ILE A 92 16.53 -3.17 5.22
N ASP A 93 16.61 -2.46 4.11
CA ASP A 93 15.86 -1.22 3.90
C ASP A 93 14.59 -1.57 3.12
N LEU A 94 13.42 -1.29 3.68
CA LEU A 94 12.14 -1.65 3.06
C LEU A 94 11.92 -0.91 1.74
N ALA A 95 12.56 0.24 1.52
CA ALA A 95 12.50 0.96 0.25
C ALA A 95 13.24 0.22 -0.88
N TYR A 96 14.14 -0.72 -0.55
CA TYR A 96 14.91 -1.52 -1.51
C TYR A 96 14.54 -3.01 -1.47
N ALA A 97 13.55 -3.38 -0.67
CA ALA A 97 13.04 -4.74 -0.62
C ALA A 97 11.77 -4.86 -1.46
N TRP A 98 11.66 -5.98 -2.15
CA TRP A 98 10.57 -6.29 -3.06
C TRP A 98 10.06 -7.69 -2.77
N VAL A 99 8.74 -7.84 -2.80
CA VAL A 99 8.03 -9.11 -2.54
C VAL A 99 7.24 -9.55 -3.77
N ASN A 100 6.99 -10.85 -3.87
CA ASN A 100 6.25 -11.42 -4.98
C ASN A 100 4.75 -11.36 -4.71
N VAL A 101 4.05 -10.47 -5.41
CA VAL A 101 2.59 -10.43 -5.41
C VAL A 101 2.11 -10.85 -6.80
N GLU A 102 1.63 -12.08 -6.91
CA GLU A 102 1.07 -12.64 -8.16
C GLU A 102 2.02 -12.56 -9.38
N GLY A 103 3.32 -12.77 -9.16
CA GLY A 103 4.35 -12.70 -10.21
C GLY A 103 4.88 -11.29 -10.46
N VAL A 104 4.45 -10.30 -9.67
CA VAL A 104 4.90 -8.91 -9.74
C VAL A 104 5.70 -8.56 -8.49
N ALA A 105 6.89 -8.03 -8.67
CA ALA A 105 7.68 -7.44 -7.59
C ALA A 105 7.03 -6.12 -7.14
N GLN A 106 6.43 -6.13 -5.95
CA GLN A 106 5.92 -4.93 -5.29
C GLN A 106 6.85 -4.49 -4.17
N ASN A 107 6.96 -3.17 -3.96
CA ASN A 107 7.86 -2.63 -2.94
C ASN A 107 7.36 -3.01 -1.55
N LEU A 108 8.23 -3.58 -0.73
CA LEU A 108 7.88 -4.08 0.60
C LEU A 108 7.29 -2.99 1.47
N ALA A 109 7.86 -1.78 1.46
CA ALA A 109 7.34 -0.66 2.26
C ALA A 109 5.88 -0.37 1.92
N TRP A 110 5.51 -0.39 0.63
CA TRP A 110 4.11 -0.19 0.21
C TRP A 110 3.19 -1.29 0.67
N GLU A 111 3.62 -2.55 0.57
CA GLU A 111 2.79 -3.70 0.96
C GLU A 111 2.45 -3.69 2.46
N VAL A 112 3.34 -3.14 3.30
CA VAL A 112 3.12 -3.00 4.75
C VAL A 112 2.51 -1.63 5.15
N GLY A 113 2.08 -0.83 4.17
CA GLY A 113 1.38 0.44 4.40
C GLY A 113 2.28 1.63 4.71
N LEU A 114 3.59 1.55 4.47
CA LEU A 114 4.53 2.64 4.67
C LEU A 114 4.67 3.51 3.42
N ASN A 115 4.84 4.82 3.65
CA ASN A 115 5.14 5.75 2.57
C ASN A 115 6.60 5.58 2.14
N SER A 116 6.77 5.16 0.89
CA SER A 116 8.08 5.04 0.24
C SER A 116 7.98 5.58 -1.18
N ASN A 117 9.09 6.08 -1.71
CA ASN A 117 9.22 6.49 -3.10
C ASN A 117 10.38 5.71 -3.75
N PRO A 118 10.19 4.40 -4.00
CA PRO A 118 11.20 3.59 -4.64
C PRO A 118 11.52 4.17 -6.01
N CYS A 119 12.81 4.23 -6.32
CA CYS A 119 13.30 4.80 -7.56
C CYS A 119 13.04 3.95 -8.81
N SER A 120 12.54 2.73 -8.62
CA SER A 120 12.11 1.85 -9.69
C SER A 120 10.61 1.58 -9.58
N PRO A 121 9.92 1.42 -10.71
CA PRO A 121 8.58 0.86 -10.69
C PRO A 121 8.61 -0.63 -10.32
N SER A 122 7.45 -1.21 -10.05
CA SER A 122 7.29 -2.67 -10.02
C SER A 122 7.81 -3.33 -11.30
N PHE A 123 8.30 -4.56 -11.14
CA PHE A 123 8.87 -5.34 -12.22
C PHE A 123 8.37 -6.78 -12.17
N ASP A 124 8.52 -7.47 -13.29
CA ASP A 124 8.19 -8.88 -13.39
C ASP A 124 9.14 -9.68 -12.50
N TRP A 125 8.57 -10.55 -11.65
CA TRP A 125 9.30 -11.22 -10.58
C TRP A 125 10.42 -12.13 -11.08
N GLU A 126 10.25 -12.74 -12.25
CA GLU A 126 11.19 -13.70 -12.82
C GLU A 126 12.21 -13.05 -13.77
N THR A 127 11.76 -12.07 -14.55
CA THR A 127 12.60 -11.46 -15.59
C THR A 127 13.24 -10.15 -15.17
N TYR A 128 12.84 -9.59 -14.02
CA TYR A 128 13.23 -8.26 -13.52
C TYR A 128 12.99 -7.13 -14.52
N LYS A 129 12.16 -7.37 -15.53
CA LYS A 129 11.82 -6.35 -16.51
C LYS A 129 10.84 -5.38 -15.87
N PRO A 130 11.09 -4.06 -15.94
CA PRO A 130 10.13 -3.08 -15.49
C PRO A 130 8.78 -3.34 -16.15
N ILE A 131 7.74 -3.49 -15.34
CA ILE A 131 6.38 -3.56 -15.86
C ILE A 131 6.00 -2.11 -16.17
N ARG A 132 6.36 -1.70 -17.39
CA ARG A 132 5.91 -0.42 -17.94
C ARG A 132 4.40 -0.49 -18.07
N LYS A 133 3.72 0.13 -17.10
CA LYS A 133 2.27 0.38 -17.03
C LYS A 133 1.56 0.18 -18.38
N SER A 134 1.17 -1.04 -18.68
CA SER A 134 -0.10 -1.23 -19.38
C SER A 134 -1.10 -1.19 -18.25
N TYR A 135 -1.76 -0.04 -18.11
CA TYR A 135 -2.92 0.05 -17.26
C TYR A 135 -3.81 -1.17 -17.53
N PHE A 136 -3.95 -2.08 -16.56
CA PHE A 136 -5.12 -2.95 -16.49
C PHE A 136 -6.27 -2.07 -16.01
N ILE A 137 -6.58 -1.08 -16.83
CA ILE A 137 -7.91 -0.58 -17.00
C ILE A 137 -8.66 -1.80 -17.53
N SER A 138 -9.74 -2.20 -16.86
CA SER A 138 -10.62 -3.26 -17.36
C SER A 138 -10.77 -3.13 -18.88
N LYS A 139 -10.63 -4.23 -19.63
CA LYS A 139 -10.92 -4.18 -21.07
C LYS A 139 -12.38 -3.84 -21.32
N ASP A 140 -13.23 -4.04 -20.32
CA ASP A 140 -14.61 -3.61 -20.38
C ASP A 140 -14.69 -2.12 -20.13
N LYS A 141 -14.90 -1.39 -21.23
CA LYS A 141 -15.13 0.05 -21.23
C LYS A 141 -16.20 0.47 -20.21
N LYS A 142 -17.22 -0.36 -19.99
CA LYS A 142 -18.32 -0.10 -19.08
C LYS A 142 -17.86 -0.09 -17.62
N GLU A 143 -17.03 -1.05 -17.21
CA GLU A 143 -16.51 -1.11 -15.84
C GLU A 143 -15.62 0.10 -15.51
N ILE A 144 -14.85 0.57 -16.50
CA ILE A 144 -14.05 1.81 -16.34
C ILE A 144 -14.98 3.00 -16.16
N GLU A 145 -15.98 3.15 -17.03
CA GLU A 145 -16.91 4.29 -16.98
C GLU A 145 -17.69 4.30 -15.66
N GLU A 146 -18.12 3.13 -15.17
CA GLU A 146 -18.78 2.98 -13.86
C GLU A 146 -17.84 3.34 -12.70
N PHE A 147 -16.58 2.87 -12.73
CA PHE A 147 -15.59 3.24 -11.72
C PHE A 147 -15.27 4.74 -11.76
N GLU A 148 -15.08 5.32 -12.94
CA GLU A 148 -14.80 6.74 -13.12
C GLU A 148 -15.95 7.62 -12.63
N HIS A 149 -17.19 7.22 -12.90
CA HIS A 149 -18.39 7.88 -12.39
C HIS A 149 -18.46 7.80 -10.86
N THR A 150 -18.37 6.59 -10.31
CA THR A 150 -18.40 6.35 -8.86
C THR A 150 -17.29 7.12 -8.15
N PHE A 151 -16.08 7.13 -8.72
CA PHE A 151 -14.95 7.87 -8.19
C PHE A 151 -15.17 9.39 -8.25
N ALA A 152 -15.80 9.91 -9.31
CA ALA A 152 -16.10 11.33 -9.44
C ALA A 152 -17.13 11.79 -8.40
N GLU A 153 -18.21 11.02 -8.20
CA GLU A 153 -19.21 11.28 -7.17
C GLU A 153 -18.60 11.22 -5.76
N PHE A 154 -17.81 10.17 -5.51
CA PHE A 154 -17.05 10.02 -4.27
C PHE A 154 -16.14 11.21 -4.00
N LYS A 155 -15.35 11.61 -5.01
CA LYS A 155 -14.45 12.75 -4.94
C LYS A 155 -15.21 14.04 -4.65
N GLU A 156 -16.28 14.33 -5.36
CA GLU A 156 -17.07 15.55 -5.16
C GLU A 156 -17.64 15.62 -3.74
N LYS A 157 -18.26 14.52 -3.26
CA LYS A 157 -18.84 14.46 -1.92
C LYS A 157 -17.78 14.66 -0.84
N LEU A 158 -16.59 14.08 -1.00
CA LEU A 158 -15.50 14.26 -0.04
C LEU A 158 -14.87 15.64 -0.09
N GLU A 159 -14.56 16.12 -1.29
CA GLU A 159 -13.98 17.43 -1.50
C GLU A 159 -14.98 18.55 -1.17
N SER A 160 -16.24 18.27 -0.88
CA SER A 160 -17.18 19.24 -0.29
C SER A 160 -17.10 19.35 1.24
N GLN A 161 -16.49 18.37 1.93
CA GLN A 161 -16.42 18.34 3.40
C GLN A 161 -15.44 19.39 3.93
N ARG A 162 -15.86 20.15 4.94
CA ARG A 162 -15.09 21.26 5.51
C ARG A 162 -15.37 21.40 6.99
N ASN A 163 -14.40 21.94 7.73
CA ASN A 163 -14.51 22.35 9.13
C ASN A 163 -14.90 21.22 10.09
N PHE A 164 -14.33 20.02 9.90
CA PHE A 164 -14.50 18.90 10.82
C PHE A 164 -13.18 18.59 11.53
N GLU A 165 -13.28 18.01 12.72
CA GLU A 165 -12.14 17.68 13.56
C GLU A 165 -11.65 16.25 13.28
N VAL A 166 -10.34 16.07 13.06
CA VAL A 166 -9.69 14.76 12.96
C VAL A 166 -8.69 14.61 14.10
N GLU A 167 -8.75 13.46 14.79
CA GLU A 167 -7.73 13.07 15.76
C GLU A 167 -6.64 12.26 15.06
N THR A 168 -5.39 12.73 15.10
CA THR A 168 -4.25 11.95 14.58
C THR A 168 -4.06 10.71 15.44
N PHE A 169 -3.92 9.54 14.81
CA PHE A 169 -3.74 8.27 15.53
C PHE A 169 -2.51 8.30 16.46
N ASP A 170 -1.35 8.71 15.93
CA ASP A 170 -0.08 8.58 16.65
C ASP A 170 0.06 9.55 17.85
N SER A 171 -0.63 10.69 17.81
CA SER A 171 -0.41 11.76 18.78
C SER A 171 -1.64 12.15 19.60
N GLY A 172 -2.82 11.59 19.27
CA GLY A 172 -4.10 11.98 19.88
C GLY A 172 -4.44 13.47 19.69
N LYS A 173 -3.72 14.17 18.80
CA LYS A 173 -3.95 15.59 18.54
C LYS A 173 -5.12 15.75 17.60
N THR A 174 -6.05 16.59 17.98
CA THR A 174 -7.15 17.00 17.14
C THR A 174 -6.73 18.21 16.28
N PHE A 175 -7.07 18.21 15.00
CA PHE A 175 -6.95 19.37 14.13
C PHE A 175 -8.20 19.58 13.28
N VAL A 176 -8.46 20.84 12.91
CA VAL A 176 -9.62 21.19 12.08
C VAL A 176 -9.25 21.07 10.61
N VAL A 177 -9.92 20.17 9.90
CA VAL A 177 -9.76 19.99 8.47
C VAL A 177 -10.50 21.09 7.72
N ASN A 178 -9.76 21.92 7.02
CA ASN A 178 -10.27 23.02 6.21
C ASN A 178 -10.39 22.64 4.74
N GLU A 179 -9.71 21.59 4.30
CA GLU A 179 -9.70 21.13 2.92
C GLU A 179 -9.49 19.61 2.87
N VAL A 180 -10.31 18.93 2.08
CA VAL A 180 -10.12 17.52 1.69
C VAL A 180 -9.80 17.50 0.20
N SER A 181 -8.78 16.75 -0.20
CA SER A 181 -8.47 16.51 -1.61
C SER A 181 -8.37 15.03 -1.89
N VAL A 182 -8.99 14.56 -2.99
CA VAL A 182 -8.98 13.16 -3.38
C VAL A 182 -8.36 13.04 -4.77
N LYS A 183 -7.30 12.22 -4.88
CA LYS A 183 -6.54 12.05 -6.12
C LYS A 183 -6.30 10.58 -6.41
N LYS A 184 -6.41 10.21 -7.69
CA LYS A 184 -5.88 8.94 -8.18
C LYS A 184 -4.38 9.09 -8.37
N ASP A 185 -3.59 8.40 -7.55
CA ASP A 185 -2.17 8.24 -7.78
C ASP A 185 -1.96 7.00 -8.65
N LEU A 186 -1.93 7.24 -9.96
CA LEU A 186 -1.65 6.20 -10.95
C LEU A 186 -0.21 5.66 -10.84
N GLY A 187 0.70 6.37 -10.15
CA GLY A 187 2.04 5.91 -9.77
C GLY A 187 1.97 4.78 -8.77
N ARG A 188 1.29 5.04 -7.65
CA ARG A 188 1.16 4.13 -6.51
C ARG A 188 0.01 3.13 -6.65
N ARG A 189 -0.76 3.19 -7.75
CA ARG A 189 -2.02 2.45 -7.95
C ARG A 189 -2.93 2.62 -6.74
N ALA A 190 -3.10 3.85 -6.28
CA ALA A 190 -3.82 4.14 -5.05
C ALA A 190 -4.78 5.32 -5.19
N ILE A 191 -5.78 5.36 -4.33
CA ILE A 191 -6.52 6.58 -4.03
C ILE A 191 -5.81 7.26 -2.87
N VAL A 192 -5.45 8.52 -3.05
CA VAL A 192 -4.86 9.34 -2.00
C VAL A 192 -5.90 10.34 -1.54
N ILE A 193 -6.22 10.29 -0.25
CA ILE A 193 -7.07 11.25 0.43
C ILE A 193 -6.17 12.12 1.31
N SER A 194 -6.15 13.42 1.05
CA SER A 194 -5.43 14.39 1.90
C SER A 194 -6.43 15.19 2.73
N HIS A 195 -6.22 15.22 4.05
CA HIS A 195 -6.88 16.14 4.97
C HIS A 195 -5.90 17.25 5.34
N LYS A 196 -6.28 18.49 5.06
CA LYS A 196 -5.44 19.67 5.32
C LYS A 196 -6.14 20.63 6.26
N GLY A 197 -5.46 20.96 7.34
CA GLY A 197 -5.92 21.88 8.38
C GLY A 197 -4.77 22.74 8.87
N ASP A 198 -5.05 23.95 9.34
CA ASP A 198 -4.07 24.92 9.87
C ASP A 198 -2.69 24.86 9.19
N SER A 199 -1.76 24.08 9.76
CA SER A 199 -0.39 23.84 9.29
C SER A 199 -0.02 22.35 9.13
N ILE A 200 -1.01 21.45 9.15
CA ILE A 200 -0.85 20.00 9.06
C ILE A 200 -1.56 19.48 7.81
N GLU A 201 -0.89 18.59 7.09
CA GLU A 201 -1.51 17.75 6.06
C GLU A 201 -1.32 16.29 6.45
N GLN A 202 -2.42 15.54 6.47
CA GLN A 202 -2.42 14.10 6.68
C GLN A 202 -2.89 13.42 5.39
N GLN A 203 -2.18 12.38 4.96
CA GLN A 203 -2.49 11.64 3.74
C GLN A 203 -2.80 10.18 4.06
N TYR A 204 -3.85 9.67 3.45
CA TYR A 204 -4.25 8.27 3.48
C TYR A 204 -4.11 7.71 2.07
N ILE A 205 -3.46 6.54 1.94
CA ILE A 205 -3.13 5.94 0.66
C ILE A 205 -3.80 4.57 0.63
N PHE A 206 -4.80 4.41 -0.25
CA PHE A 206 -5.56 3.18 -0.40
C PHE A 206 -5.16 2.49 -1.71
N PRO A 207 -4.43 1.36 -1.67
CA PRO A 207 -4.07 0.63 -2.88
C PRO A 207 -5.33 0.14 -3.60
N LEU A 208 -5.52 0.54 -4.86
CA LEU A 208 -6.69 0.22 -5.69
C LEU A 208 -6.98 -1.28 -5.79
N HIS A 209 -5.94 -2.12 -5.74
CA HIS A 209 -6.10 -3.57 -5.82
C HIS A 209 -6.66 -4.19 -4.52
N LYS A 210 -6.56 -3.47 -3.40
CA LYS A 210 -7.14 -3.86 -2.12
C LYS A 210 -8.55 -3.33 -1.94
N ILE A 211 -8.96 -2.29 -2.67
CA ILE A 211 -10.30 -1.67 -2.54
C ILE A 211 -11.33 -2.54 -3.26
N GLU A 212 -12.31 -3.03 -2.51
CA GLU A 212 -13.47 -3.77 -3.03
C GLU A 212 -14.65 -2.83 -3.30
N SER A 213 -14.94 -1.95 -2.35
CA SER A 213 -15.95 -0.90 -2.51
C SER A 213 -15.59 0.35 -1.70
N ILE A 214 -16.16 1.48 -2.10
CA ILE A 214 -16.07 2.73 -1.35
C ILE A 214 -17.49 3.25 -1.21
N GLU A 215 -17.96 3.37 0.02
CA GLU A 215 -19.28 3.86 0.34
C GLU A 215 -19.17 5.13 1.18
N LEU A 216 -20.20 5.97 1.08
CA LEU A 216 -20.29 7.24 1.78
C LEU A 216 -21.70 7.34 2.36
N ASP A 217 -21.84 7.10 3.65
CA ASP A 217 -23.12 7.18 4.36
C ASP A 217 -23.24 8.49 5.17
N GLU A 218 -24.22 8.55 6.08
CA GLU A 218 -24.42 9.70 6.98
C GLU A 218 -23.39 9.71 8.13
N SER A 219 -22.79 8.56 8.43
CA SER A 219 -21.72 8.39 9.41
C SER A 219 -20.42 8.92 8.85
N GLY A 220 -20.09 8.62 7.59
CA GLY A 220 -18.82 9.00 7.01
C GLY A 220 -18.43 8.23 5.75
N ILE A 221 -17.13 8.06 5.57
CA ILE A 221 -16.57 7.19 4.53
C ILE A 221 -16.51 5.78 5.08
N LEU A 222 -16.88 4.81 4.26
CA LEU A 222 -16.64 3.39 4.49
C LEU A 222 -15.77 2.90 3.34
N VAL A 223 -14.50 2.62 3.60
CA VAL A 223 -13.64 1.94 2.62
C VAL A 223 -13.66 0.46 2.95
N SER A 224 -14.14 -0.34 2.01
CA SER A 224 -14.11 -1.80 2.10
C SER A 224 -12.87 -2.30 1.37
N THR A 225 -11.94 -2.91 2.10
CA THR A 225 -10.79 -3.57 1.51
C THR A 225 -10.84 -5.08 1.69
N LYS A 226 -10.33 -5.81 0.70
CA LYS A 226 -10.19 -7.26 0.75
C LYS A 226 -8.75 -7.61 1.09
N GLU A 227 -8.53 -8.07 2.31
CA GLU A 227 -7.23 -8.55 2.78
C GLU A 227 -7.42 -9.98 3.31
N ASP A 228 -6.74 -10.96 2.72
CA ASP A 228 -6.80 -12.39 3.11
C ASP A 228 -8.22 -13.01 3.21
N GLY A 229 -9.19 -12.49 2.44
CA GLY A 229 -10.58 -12.95 2.47
C GLY A 229 -11.42 -12.33 3.60
N VAL A 230 -10.85 -11.39 4.35
CA VAL A 230 -11.53 -10.53 5.31
C VAL A 230 -11.86 -9.21 4.63
N VAL A 231 -13.10 -8.75 4.84
CA VAL A 231 -13.55 -7.42 4.40
C VAL A 231 -13.31 -6.45 5.56
N THR A 232 -12.35 -5.55 5.41
CA THR A 232 -12.09 -4.50 6.41
C THR A 232 -12.87 -3.26 6.02
N VAL A 233 -13.74 -2.82 6.92
CA VAL A 233 -14.54 -1.59 6.74
C VAL A 233 -13.92 -0.49 7.60
N GLU A 234 -13.32 0.49 6.97
CA GLU A 234 -12.80 1.67 7.65
C GLU A 234 -13.85 2.78 7.66
N GLU A 235 -14.43 3.05 8.84
CA GLU A 235 -15.44 4.09 9.06
C GLU A 235 -14.81 5.42 9.49
N PHE A 236 -15.14 6.50 8.77
CA PHE A 236 -14.64 7.85 9.02
C PHE A 236 -15.76 8.77 9.56
N ASP A 237 -16.13 8.63 10.85
CA ASP A 237 -17.25 9.36 11.49
C ASP A 237 -17.09 10.90 11.45
N GLN A 238 -17.98 11.60 10.73
CA GLN A 238 -17.96 13.07 10.57
C GLN A 238 -18.24 13.86 11.85
N SER A 239 -18.91 13.26 12.84
CA SER A 239 -19.36 13.93 14.06
C SER A 239 -18.33 13.90 15.19
N LYS A 240 -17.45 12.88 15.18
CA LYS A 240 -16.22 12.74 15.96
C LYS A 240 -15.34 11.74 15.22
N LEU A 241 -14.34 12.18 14.45
CA LEU A 241 -13.41 11.25 13.80
C LEU A 241 -12.51 10.61 14.86
N LYS A 242 -13.04 9.57 15.52
CA LYS A 242 -12.30 8.55 16.23
C LYS A 242 -12.22 7.36 15.31
N TYR A 243 -11.01 7.01 14.89
CA TYR A 243 -10.76 5.75 14.22
C TYR A 243 -11.22 4.60 15.13
N ARG A 244 -12.22 3.84 14.70
CA ARG A 244 -12.43 2.47 15.14
C ARG A 244 -12.23 1.58 13.93
N MET A 245 -11.09 0.90 13.88
CA MET A 245 -11.02 -0.34 13.10
C MET A 245 -12.01 -1.30 13.74
N PHE A 246 -13.13 -1.56 13.06
CA PHE A 246 -13.97 -2.67 13.41
C PHE A 246 -13.45 -3.91 12.68
N TRP A 247 -12.85 -4.83 13.44
CA TRP A 247 -12.70 -6.21 13.00
C TRP A 247 -14.07 -6.86 13.07
N PHE A 248 -14.70 -7.09 11.92
CA PHE A 248 -15.83 -8.00 11.85
C PHE A 248 -15.35 -9.34 11.28
N GLU A 249 -15.11 -10.33 12.15
CA GLU A 249 -15.09 -11.73 11.71
C GLU A 249 -16.51 -12.15 11.35
N TYR A 250 -16.95 -11.90 10.12
CA TYR A 250 -18.08 -12.65 9.58
C TYR A 250 -17.58 -14.00 9.10
N THR A 251 -17.69 -15.02 9.96
CA THR A 251 -17.90 -16.38 9.44
C THR A 251 -19.28 -16.36 8.80
N ILE A 252 -19.36 -16.28 7.47
CA ILE A 252 -20.65 -16.35 6.77
C ILE A 252 -21.25 -17.74 7.05
N PRO A 253 -22.38 -17.88 7.79
CA PRO A 253 -23.12 -19.11 7.72
C PRO A 253 -23.70 -19.16 6.30
N VAL A 254 -23.31 -20.19 5.54
CA VAL A 254 -23.93 -20.51 4.26
C VAL A 254 -25.43 -20.68 4.51
N LEU A 255 -26.23 -19.66 4.17
CA LEU A 255 -27.68 -19.72 4.22
C LEU A 255 -28.23 -20.01 2.82
N ASP A 256 -29.15 -20.98 2.82
CA ASP A 256 -29.85 -21.66 1.74
C ASP A 256 -29.90 -20.93 0.38
N VAL A 257 -29.04 -21.40 -0.52
CA VAL A 257 -29.20 -21.20 -1.96
C VAL A 257 -30.31 -22.14 -2.43
N THR A 258 -31.35 -21.62 -3.07
CA THR A 258 -32.45 -22.48 -3.53
C THR A 258 -31.96 -23.44 -4.63
N GLU A 259 -32.57 -24.63 -4.74
CA GLU A 259 -32.15 -25.66 -5.70
C GLU A 259 -32.15 -25.14 -7.15
N LYS A 260 -33.01 -24.16 -7.46
CA LYS A 260 -33.06 -23.45 -8.76
C LYS A 260 -31.86 -22.54 -9.02
N GLU A 261 -31.32 -21.89 -7.99
CA GLU A 261 -30.14 -21.02 -8.10
C GLU A 261 -28.86 -21.86 -8.23
N VAL A 262 -28.80 -23.01 -7.57
CA VAL A 262 -27.73 -24.00 -7.77
C VAL A 262 -27.75 -24.57 -9.20
N GLU A 263 -28.93 -24.82 -9.76
CA GLU A 263 -29.08 -25.33 -11.12
C GLU A 263 -28.74 -24.27 -12.18
N TRP A 264 -29.07 -23.00 -11.93
CA TRP A 264 -28.64 -21.86 -12.75
C TRP A 264 -27.10 -21.69 -12.73
N LEU A 265 -26.47 -21.75 -11.56
CA LEU A 265 -25.00 -21.67 -11.44
C LEU A 265 -24.29 -22.86 -12.09
N ARG A 266 -24.85 -24.08 -12.01
CA ARG A 266 -24.33 -25.26 -12.74
C ARG A 266 -24.48 -25.11 -14.26
N SER A 267 -25.54 -24.48 -14.74
CA SER A 267 -25.73 -24.23 -16.17
C SER A 267 -24.68 -23.24 -16.73
N LEU A 268 -24.24 -22.28 -15.91
CA LEU A 268 -23.15 -21.35 -16.28
C LEU A 268 -21.79 -22.05 -16.34
N SER A 269 -21.52 -22.99 -15.43
CA SER A 269 -20.26 -23.74 -15.43
C SER A 269 -20.16 -24.77 -16.57
N GLN A 270 -21.29 -25.39 -16.96
CA GLN A 270 -21.31 -26.37 -18.06
C GLN A 270 -21.20 -25.70 -19.44
N ASN A 271 -21.70 -24.47 -19.61
CA ASN A 271 -21.55 -23.72 -20.86
C ASN A 271 -20.12 -23.20 -21.10
N HIS A 272 -19.30 -23.08 -20.06
CA HIS A 272 -17.88 -22.71 -20.21
C HIS A 272 -17.00 -23.85 -20.74
N HIS A 273 -17.43 -25.11 -20.60
CA HIS A 273 -16.73 -26.28 -21.15
C HIS A 273 -17.11 -26.60 -22.61
N ALA A 274 -18.13 -25.96 -23.17
CA ALA A 274 -18.54 -26.12 -24.57
C ALA A 274 -17.94 -25.07 -25.53
N MET A 275 -17.25 -24.05 -25.01
CA MET A 275 -16.57 -23.02 -25.82
C MET A 275 -15.04 -23.12 -25.83
N THR A 276 -14.48 -24.20 -25.28
CA THR A 276 -13.04 -24.50 -25.30
C THR A 276 -12.72 -25.87 -25.91
N LYS A 277 -13.53 -26.30 -26.88
CA LYS A 277 -13.17 -27.34 -27.85
C LYS A 277 -13.44 -26.88 -29.27
#